data_AF-A0A4Y2B498-F1
#
_entry.id   AF-A0A4Y2B498-F1
#
_cell.length_a   1.000
_cell.length_b   1.000
_cell.length_c   1.000
_cell.angle_alpha   90.00
_cell.angle_beta   90.00
_cell.angle_gamma   90.00
#
_symmetry.space_group_name_H-M   'P 1'
#
loop_
_entity.id
_entity.type
_entity.pdbx_description
1 polymer ?
#
loop_
_entity_poly.entity_id
_entity_poly.type
_entity_poly.pdbx_seq_one_letter_code
_entity_poly.pdbx_strand_id
1 'polypeptide(L)' 'MLHASGKFVPHVIGFLQRQLPNDLYQLLATYQESVIKKLTPNENEEEKRGNETRLMETMPKIKETAVTYKKGSISESEN' A
#
# COMPACT_ATOMS: atom_id res chain seq x y z
N MET A 1 -7.86 6.85 13.92
CA MET A 1 -6.82 5.91 13.46
C MET A 1 -7.31 4.49 13.70
N LEU A 2 -7.19 3.60 12.72
CA LEU A 2 -7.52 2.18 12.89
C LEU A 2 -6.39 1.51 13.69
N HIS A 3 -6.70 0.95 14.85
CA HIS A 3 -5.74 0.18 15.65
C HIS A 3 -5.96 -1.31 15.37
N ALA A 4 -5.06 -1.91 14.59
CA ALA A 4 -5.08 -3.32 14.25
C ALA A 4 -3.66 -3.88 14.24
N SER A 5 -3.52 -5.19 14.51
CA SER A 5 -2.23 -5.87 14.33
C SER A 5 -1.77 -5.78 12.88
N GLY A 6 -0.47 -5.58 12.65
CA GLY A 6 0.13 -5.53 11.31
C GLY A 6 -0.23 -6.72 10.42
N LYS A 7 -0.51 -7.89 11.01
CA LYS A 7 -0.94 -9.11 10.29
C LYS A 7 -2.26 -8.95 9.51
N PHE A 8 -3.10 -7.99 9.90
CA PHE A 8 -4.37 -7.72 9.24
C PHE A 8 -4.25 -6.69 8.10
N VAL A 9 -3.10 -6.02 7.94
CA VAL A 9 -2.91 -4.99 6.89
C VAL A 9 -3.18 -5.54 5.48
N PRO A 10 -2.73 -6.75 5.08
CA PRO A 10 -3.07 -7.31 3.77
C PRO A 10 -4.58 -7.51 3.57
N HIS A 11 -5.28 -7.93 4.62
CA HIS A 11 -6.74 -8.12 4.58
C HIS A 11 -7.47 -6.78 4.44
N VAL A 12 -7.03 -5.74 5.14
CA VAL A 12 -7.57 -4.39 5.04
C VAL A 12 -7.36 -3.84 3.63
N ILE A 13 -6.16 -3.96 3.07
CA ILE A 13 -5.87 -3.49 1.71
C ILE A 13 -6.68 -4.29 0.68
N GLY A 14 -6.79 -5.61 0.82
CA GLY A 14 -7.63 -6.44 -0.04
C GLY A 14 -9.11 -6.05 0.00
N PHE A 15 -9.63 -5.72 1.19
CA PHE A 15 -10.99 -5.20 1.33
C PHE A 15 -11.20 -3.87 0.57
N LEU A 16 -10.19 -3.01 0.54
CA LEU A 16 -10.24 -1.71 -0.13
C LEU A 16 -10.19 -1.82 -1.66
N GLN A 17 -9.83 -2.96 -2.24
CA GLN A 17 -9.72 -3.14 -3.69
C GLN A 17 -10.99 -2.71 -4.44
N ARG A 18 -12.17 -3.02 -3.90
CA ARG A 18 -13.46 -2.67 -4.52
C ARG A 18 -13.89 -1.22 -4.29
N GLN A 19 -13.18 -0.49 -3.42
CA GLN A 19 -13.55 0.86 -2.98
C GLN A 19 -12.54 1.93 -3.45
N LEU A 20 -11.43 1.50 -4.04
CA LEU A 20 -10.36 2.37 -4.49
C LEU A 20 -10.15 2.25 -6.00
N PRO A 21 -9.71 3.34 -6.67
CA PRO A 21 -9.17 3.24 -8.02
C PRO A 21 -8.06 2.19 -8.10
N ASN A 22 -7.94 1.51 -9.23
CA ASN A 22 -6.97 0.42 -9.41
C ASN A 22 -5.55 0.87 -9.09
N ASP A 23 -5.13 2.03 -9.61
CA ASP A 23 -3.78 2.57 -9.41
C ASP A 23 -3.45 2.80 -7.92
N LEU A 24 -4.43 3.29 -7.15
CA LEU A 24 -4.27 3.51 -5.72
C LEU A 24 -4.21 2.19 -4.95
N TYR A 25 -5.05 1.22 -5.32
CA TYR A 25 -4.97 -0.12 -4.76
C TYR A 25 -3.61 -0.76 -5.03
N GLN A 26 -3.11 -0.68 -6.27
CA GLN A 26 -1.80 -1.23 -6.65
C GLN A 26 -0.66 -0.57 -5.88
N LEU A 27 -0.71 0.75 -5.70
CA LEU A 27 0.26 1.49 -4.89
C LEU A 27 0.28 0.99 -3.44
N LEU A 28 -0.89 0.83 -2.81
CA LEU A 28 -1.02 0.33 -1.44
C LEU A 28 -0.55 -1.13 -1.30
N ALA A 29 -0.97 -2.01 -2.22
CA ALA A 29 -0.61 -3.42 -2.22
C ALA A 29 0.90 -3.62 -2.40
N THR A 30 1.50 -2.90 -3.36
CA THR A 30 2.95 -2.91 -3.61
C THR A 30 3.74 -2.45 -2.39
N TYR A 31 3.27 -1.38 -1.76
CA TYR A 31 3.91 -0.85 -0.56
C TYR A 31 3.83 -1.85 0.59
N GLN A 32 2.66 -2.45 0.81
CA GLN A 32 2.46 -3.49 1.83
C GLN A 32 3.33 -4.72 1.59
N GLU A 33 3.51 -5.15 0.34
CA GLU A 33 4.41 -6.27 0.01
C GLU A 33 5.86 -5.93 0.38
N SER A 34 6.29 -4.72 0.04
CA SER A 34 7.65 -4.24 0.35
C SER A 34 7.89 -4.15 1.86
N VAL A 35 6.87 -3.76 2.64
CA VAL A 35 6.93 -3.77 4.12
C VAL A 35 7.06 -5.20 4.65
N ILE A 36 6.28 -6.16 4.13
CA ILE A 36 6.41 -7.57 4.54
C ILE A 36 7.81 -8.09 4.22
N LYS A 37 8.34 -7.80 3.02
CA LYS A 37 9.71 -8.19 2.64
C LYS A 37 10.75 -7.62 3.58
N LYS A 38 10.59 -6.38 4.05
CA LYS A 38 11.49 -5.76 5.04
C LYS A 38 11.42 -6.43 6.42
N LEU A 39 10.24 -6.89 6.82
CA LEU A 39 10.01 -7.53 8.13
C LEU A 39 10.37 -9.03 8.13
N THR A 40 10.45 -9.64 6.95
CA THR A 40 10.80 -11.04 6.78
C THR A 40 12.33 -11.15 6.71
N PRO A 41 12.96 -12.08 7.45
CA PRO A 41 14.39 -12.32 7.34
C PRO A 41 14.77 -12.66 5.89
N ASN A 42 15.73 -11.93 5.33
CA ASN A 42 16.32 -12.18 4.02
C ASN A 42 17.84 -12.00 4.13
N GLU A 43 18.60 -13.00 3.67
CA GLU A 43 20.06 -13.02 3.69
C GLU A 43 20.67 -12.31 2.48
N ASN A 44 19.88 -12.01 1.45
CA ASN A 44 20.33 -11.25 0.29
C ASN A 44 20.32 -9.75 0.58
N GLU A 45 21.51 -9.20 0.89
CA GLU A 45 21.67 -7.78 1.19
C GLU A 45 21.34 -6.85 0.01
N GLU A 46 21.57 -7.27 -1.23
CA GLU A 46 21.27 -6.47 -2.41
C GLU A 46 19.76 -6.30 -2.58
N GLU A 47 19.02 -7.40 -2.44
CA GLU A 47 17.55 -7.38 -2.45
C GLU A 47 17.00 -6.54 -1.29
N LYS A 48 17.59 -6.67 -0.10
CA LYS A 48 17.22 -5.85 1.06
C LYS A 48 17.42 -4.36 0.81
N ARG A 49 18.58 -3.96 0.28
CA ARG A 49 18.86 -2.56 -0.09
C ARG A 49 17.89 -2.05 -1.16
N GLY A 50 17.63 -2.83 -2.20
CA GLY A 50 16.67 -2.47 -3.24
C GLY A 50 15.25 -2.27 -2.69
N ASN A 51 14.82 -3.15 -1.78
CA ASN A 51 13.52 -3.06 -1.13
C ASN A 51 13.43 -1.84 -0.17
N GLU A 52 14.51 -1.53 0.55
CA GLU A 52 14.58 -0.33 1.39
C GLU A 52 14.49 0.96 0.58
N THR A 53 15.21 1.05 -0.55
CA THR A 53 15.10 2.18 -1.48
C THR A 53 13.66 2.34 -2.00
N ARG A 54 13.04 1.24 -2.44
CA ARG A 54 11.64 1.25 -2.92
C ARG A 54 10.67 1.76 -1.84
N LEU A 55 10.85 1.32 -0.59
CA LEU A 55 10.05 1.81 0.54
C LEU A 55 10.24 3.30 0.78
N MET A 56 11.47 3.80 0.70
CA MET A 56 11.77 5.24 0.87
C MET A 56 11.15 6.09 -0.23
N GLU A 57 11.21 5.65 -1.49
CA GLU A 57 10.65 6.37 -2.64
C GLU A 57 9.12 6.36 -2.68
N THR A 58 8.51 5.26 -2.22
CA THR A 58 7.06 5.07 -2.31
C THR A 58 6.32 5.65 -1.10
N MET A 59 6.98 5.76 0.06
CA MET A 59 6.38 6.31 1.28
C MET A 59 5.80 7.73 1.11
N PRO A 60 6.51 8.71 0.49
CA PRO A 60 5.94 10.03 0.24
C PRO A 60 4.67 9.98 -0.60
N LYS A 61 4.64 9.14 -1.65
CA LYS A 61 3.48 8.97 -2.54
C LYS A 61 2.26 8.44 -1.78
N ILE A 62 2.47 7.43 -0.93
CA ILE A 62 1.42 6.88 -0.05
C ILE A 62 0.86 7.97 0.87
N LYS A 63 1.73 8.76 1.51
CA LYS A 63 1.32 9.84 2.40
C LYS A 63 0.53 10.91 1.66
N GLU A 64 1.04 11.36 0.51
CA GLU A 64 0.39 12.34 -0.33
C GLU A 64 -0.99 11.86 -0.79
N THR A 65 -1.09 10.62 -1.28
CA THR A 65 -2.39 10.10 -1.71
C THR A 65 -3.34 9.97 -0.53
N ALA A 66 -2.89 9.53 0.64
CA ALA A 66 -3.73 9.41 1.83
C ALA A 66 -4.31 10.76 2.29
N VAL A 67 -3.56 11.87 2.17
CA VAL A 67 -4.04 13.21 2.57
C VAL A 67 -4.86 13.91 1.48
N THR A 68 -4.60 13.61 0.22
CA THR A 68 -5.31 14.21 -0.92
C THR A 68 -6.53 13.40 -1.37
N TYR A 69 -6.66 12.15 -0.92
CA TYR A 69 -7.78 11.30 -1.26
C TYR A 69 -9.09 11.90 -0.74
N LYS A 70 -9.87 12.44 -1.68
CA LYS A 70 -11.26 12.80 -1.46
C LYS A 70 -12.13 11.66 -1.96
N LYS A 71 -12.91 11.06 -1.06
CA LYS A 71 -13.95 10.09 -1.40
C LYS A 71 -15.03 10.82 -2.21
N GLY A 72 -14.87 10.90 -3.53
CA GLY A 72 -15.72 11.74 -4.38
C GLY A 72 -15.60 11.56 -5.90
N SER A 73 -14.97 10.48 -6.39
CA SER A 73 -14.86 10.21 -7.83
C SER A 73 -15.02 8.73 -8.17
N ILE A 74 -15.88 8.04 -7.41
CA ILE A 74 -16.62 6.89 -7.95
C ILE A 74 -17.96 7.48 -8.37
N SER A 75 -17.95 8.25 -9.45
CA SER A 75 -19.17 8.64 -10.15
C SER A 75 -19.82 7.36 -10.65
N GLU A 76 -21.08 7.21 -10.28
CA GLU A 76 -22.10 6.41 -10.96
C GLU A 76 -21.71 6.09 -12.40
N SER A 77 -21.45 4.83 -12.66
CA SER A 77 -21.49 4.28 -14.01
C SER A 77 -22.20 2.95 -13.85
N GLU A 78 -23.52 3.06 -13.69
CA GLU A 78 -24.44 1.99 -14.01
C GLU A 78 -24.18 1.53 -15.46
N ASN A 79 -23.95 0.22 -15.63
CA ASN A 79 -24.49 -0.55 -16.75
C ASN A 79 -24.44 -2.04 -16.41
#